data_AF-A0A1X7T7Q0-F1
#
_entry.id   AF-A0A1X7T7Q0-F1
#
_cell.length_a   1.000
_cell.length_b   1.000
_cell.length_c   1.000
_cell.angle_alpha   90.00
_cell.angle_beta   90.00
_cell.angle_gamma   90.00
#
_symmetry.space_group_name_H-M   'P 1'
#
loop_
_entity.id
_entity.type
_entity.pdbx_description
1 polymer ?
#
loop_
_entity_poly.entity_id
_entity_poly.type
_entity_poly.pdbx_seq_one_letter_code
_entity_poly.pdbx_strand_id
1 'polypeptide(L)'
;MATKPSSGLRLKLEKELTCSVCLDHYTNPKTLPCLHSFCEHCLEGLPLDKKNETYYLSCPTCRHHTELPEEGAGAFPVAFHLNNLKEMYSLTKKTADLSNPQEATCSDHGKPLELFCET
;
A
#
# COMPACT_ATOMS: atom_id res chain seq x y z
N MET A 1 -30.35 3.75 -10.97
CA MET A 1 -29.25 4.72 -10.91
C MET A 1 -28.02 3.99 -10.41
N ALA A 2 -27.08 3.61 -11.30
CA ALA A 2 -25.84 2.96 -10.90
C ALA A 2 -24.77 4.04 -10.70
N THR A 3 -24.51 4.40 -9.44
CA THR A 3 -23.43 5.32 -9.08
C THR A 3 -22.12 4.61 -9.37
N LYS A 4 -21.50 4.89 -10.53
CA LYS A 4 -20.14 4.42 -10.83
C LYS A 4 -19.26 4.85 -9.65
N PRO A 5 -18.48 3.95 -9.01
CA PRO A 5 -17.52 4.38 -8.01
C PRO A 5 -16.60 5.39 -8.71
N SER A 6 -16.62 6.64 -8.24
CA SER A 6 -15.82 7.70 -8.82
C SER A 6 -14.36 7.26 -8.80
N SER A 7 -13.68 7.38 -9.94
CA SER A 7 -12.26 7.01 -10.12
C SER A 7 -11.36 7.56 -8.99
N GLY A 8 -11.71 8.70 -8.40
CA GLY A 8 -11.01 9.27 -7.25
C GLY A 8 -11.06 8.44 -5.95
N LEU A 9 -12.13 7.67 -5.71
CA LEU A 9 -12.21 6.80 -4.52
C LEU A 9 -11.21 5.64 -4.60
N ARG A 10 -11.01 5.09 -5.81
CA ARG A 10 -10.07 3.99 -6.04
C ARG A 10 -8.63 4.41 -5.79
N LEU A 11 -8.22 5.54 -6.34
CA LEU A 11 -6.88 6.10 -6.16
C LEU A 11 -6.59 6.41 -4.69
N LYS A 12 -7.62 6.86 -3.95
CA LYS A 12 -7.48 7.09 -2.51
C LYS A 12 -7.29 5.78 -1.76
N LEU A 13 -8.11 4.77 -2.04
CA LEU A 13 -8.00 3.46 -1.39
C LEU A 13 -6.67 2.76 -1.70
N GLU A 14 -6.15 2.89 -2.93
CA GLU A 14 -4.85 2.36 -3.32
C GLU A 14 -3.71 2.95 -2.49
N LYS A 15 -3.74 4.27 -2.26
CA LYS A 15 -2.78 4.93 -1.37
C LYS A 15 -2.86 4.42 0.07
N GLU A 16 -4.06 4.21 0.60
CA GLU A 16 -4.25 3.67 1.96
C GLU A 16 -3.74 2.22 2.10
N LEU A 17 -3.63 1.48 1.00
CA LEU A 17 -3.18 0.08 0.97
C LEU A 17 -1.70 -0.08 0.64
N THR A 18 -1.01 1.02 0.38
CA THR A 18 0.40 1.02 -0.06
C THR A 18 1.32 1.33 1.11
N CYS A 19 2.38 0.54 1.26
CA CYS A 19 3.44 0.79 2.21
C CYS A 19 4.34 1.93 1.72
N SER A 20 4.61 2.91 2.57
CA SER A 20 5.46 4.06 2.20
C SER A 20 6.96 3.74 2.09
N VAL A 21 7.39 2.53 2.45
CA VAL A 21 8.79 2.10 2.37
C VAL A 21 9.09 1.35 1.07
N CYS A 22 8.39 0.24 0.80
CA CYS A 22 8.57 -0.49 -0.46
C CYS A 22 7.76 0.09 -1.64
N LEU A 23 6.80 0.98 -1.37
CA LEU A 23 5.88 1.55 -2.37
C LEU A 23 4.96 0.51 -3.04
N ASP A 24 4.85 -0.67 -2.42
CA ASP A 24 3.95 -1.75 -2.81
C ASP A 24 2.82 -1.94 -1.80
N HIS A 25 1.82 -2.75 -2.16
CA HIS A 25 0.78 -3.13 -1.21
C HIS A 25 1.36 -3.80 0.04
N TYR A 26 0.80 -3.45 1.20
CA TYR A 26 1.25 -3.99 2.48
C TYR A 26 1.34 -5.51 2.49
N THR A 27 2.46 -6.08 2.93
CA THR A 27 2.60 -7.52 3.14
C THR A 27 2.94 -7.75 4.61
N ASN A 28 2.09 -8.51 5.31
CA ASN A 28 2.16 -8.71 6.76
C ASN A 28 2.43 -7.39 7.53
N PRO A 29 1.51 -6.40 7.43
CA PRO A 29 1.75 -5.07 7.97
C PRO A 29 1.79 -5.06 9.50
N LYS A 30 2.82 -4.44 10.05
CA LYS A 30 3.08 -4.27 11.48
C LYS A 30 2.88 -2.81 11.88
N THR A 31 2.20 -2.57 12.99
CA THR A 31 1.89 -1.25 13.50
C THR A 31 2.83 -0.86 14.63
N LEU A 32 3.55 0.25 14.44
CA LEU A 32 4.40 0.83 15.48
C LEU A 32 3.54 1.53 16.56
N PRO A 33 4.09 1.81 17.76
CA PRO A 33 3.40 2.56 18.81
C PRO A 33 2.93 3.97 18.39
N CYS A 34 3.57 4.56 17.37
CA CYS A 34 3.14 5.81 16.77
C CYS A 34 1.95 5.68 15.80
N LEU A 35 1.35 4.49 15.70
CA LEU A 35 0.20 4.13 14.86
C LEU A 35 0.44 4.15 13.35
N HIS A 36 1.70 4.19 12.91
CA HIS A 36 2.05 3.97 11.51
C HIS A 36 2.35 2.50 11.24
N SER A 37 1.87 1.99 10.12
CA SER A 37 2.06 0.60 9.70
C SER A 37 3.03 0.50 8.53
N PHE A 38 3.82 -0.58 8.51
CA PHE A 38 4.79 -0.91 7.47
C PHE A 38 4.81 -2.42 7.26
N CYS A 39 5.28 -2.92 6.11
CA CYS A 39 5.49 -4.35 5.94
C CYS A 39 6.51 -4.86 6.96
N GLU A 40 6.36 -6.09 7.47
CA GLU A 40 7.33 -6.71 8.39
C GLU A 40 8.76 -6.66 7.82
N HIS A 41 8.95 -7.16 6.60
CA HIS A 41 10.25 -7.12 5.91
C HIS A 41 10.80 -5.71 5.70
N CYS A 42 9.92 -4.70 5.57
CA CYS A 42 10.36 -3.31 5.45
C CYS A 42 10.90 -2.79 6.78
N LEU A 43 10.27 -3.15 7.92
CA LEU A 43 10.77 -2.80 9.24
C LEU A 43 12.09 -3.50 9.57
N GLU A 44 12.24 -4.77 9.17
CA GLU A 44 13.48 -5.53 9.36
C GLU A 44 14.66 -4.93 8.58
N GLY A 45 14.40 -4.28 7.45
CA GLY A 45 15.40 -3.60 6.64
C GLY A 45 15.73 -2.17 7.09
N LEU A 46 15.05 -1.62 8.11
CA LEU A 46 15.33 -0.26 8.59
C LEU A 46 16.65 -0.20 9.38
N PRO A 47 17.36 0.93 9.33
CA PRO A 47 18.52 1.14 10.19
C PRO A 47 18.08 1.16 11.66
N LEU A 48 18.85 0.47 12.50
CA LEU A 48 18.63 0.40 13.94
C LEU A 48 19.66 1.26 14.68
N ASP A 49 19.17 2.06 15.61
CA ASP A 49 19.99 2.78 16.58
C ASP A 49 20.21 1.89 17.81
N LYS A 50 21.46 1.56 18.10
CA LYS A 50 21.80 0.81 19.32
C LYS A 50 22.11 1.78 20.46
N LYS A 51 21.43 1.63 21.60
CA LYS A 51 21.77 2.34 22.85
C LYS A 51 21.88 1.30 23.96
N ASN A 52 23.08 1.14 24.52
CA ASN A 52 23.39 0.07 25.47
C ASN A 52 23.09 -1.32 24.87
N GLU A 53 22.20 -2.08 25.49
CA GLU A 53 21.78 -3.42 25.08
C GLU A 53 20.43 -3.43 24.34
N THR A 54 19.83 -2.25 24.10
CA THR A 54 18.55 -2.12 23.40
C THR A 54 18.72 -1.53 22.01
N TYR A 55 17.87 -1.97 21.08
CA TYR A 55 17.80 -1.48 19.70
C TYR A 55 16.56 -0.61 19.53
N TYR A 56 16.69 0.46 18.76
CA TYR A 56 15.60 1.36 18.43
C TYR A 56 15.48 1.51 16.92
N LEU A 57 14.25 1.62 16.45
CA LEU A 57 13.94 1.95 15.06
C LEU A 57 13.28 3.33 15.00
N SER A 58 13.56 4.08 13.94
CA SER A 58 12.95 5.38 13.69
C SER A 58 11.84 5.24 12.64
N CYS A 59 10.62 5.66 12.98
CA CYS A 59 9.48 5.60 12.06
C CYS A 59 9.76 6.44 10.79
N PRO A 60 9.65 5.88 9.58
CA PRO A 60 9.85 6.61 8.33
C PRO A 60 8.90 7.80 8.13
N THR A 61 7.69 7.73 8.70
CA THR A 61 6.65 8.76 8.51
C THR A 61 6.76 9.91 9.50
N CYS A 62 6.91 9.62 10.80
CA CYS A 62 6.86 10.65 11.85
C CYS A 62 8.15 10.77 12.68
N ARG A 63 9.18 9.98 12.38
CA ARG A 63 10.47 9.95 13.11
C ARG A 63 10.36 9.61 14.60
N HIS A 64 9.23 9.04 15.03
CA HIS A 64 9.10 8.52 16.38
C HIS A 64 10.04 7.33 16.59
N HIS A 65 10.76 7.31 17.71
CA HIS A 65 11.69 6.24 18.04
C HIS A 65 10.97 5.17 18.85
N THR A 66 11.07 3.93 18.39
CA THR A 66 10.42 2.78 19.00
C THR A 66 11.47 1.76 19.38
N GLU A 67 11.40 1.24 20.60
CA GLU A 67 12.22 0.12 21.03
C GLU A 67 11.85 -1.13 20.23
N LEU A 68 12.85 -1.80 19.68
CA LEU A 68 12.66 -3.05 18.97
C LEU A 68 12.52 -4.19 19.99
N PRO A 69 11.42 -4.97 19.96
CA PRO A 69 11.28 -6.14 20.82
C PRO A 69 12.39 -7.17 20.59
N GLU A 70 12.65 -8.03 21.59
CA GLU A 70 13.69 -9.08 21.49
C GLU A 70 13.42 -10.08 20.34
N GLU A 71 12.14 -10.31 20.04
CA GLU A 71 11.63 -11.11 18.91
C GLU A 71 11.69 -10.38 17.55
N GLY A 72 12.20 -9.14 17.52
CA GLY A 72 12.35 -8.33 16.32
C GLY A 72 11.07 -7.64 15.86
N ALA A 73 11.05 -7.20 14.60
CA ALA A 73 9.93 -6.41 14.06
C ALA A 73 8.62 -7.23 13.91
N GLY A 74 8.71 -8.56 13.86
CA GLY A 74 7.55 -9.45 13.80
C GLY A 74 6.66 -9.38 15.04
N ALA A 75 7.20 -8.94 16.16
CA ALA A 75 6.52 -8.79 17.46
C ALA A 75 5.46 -7.70 17.48
N PHE A 76 5.54 -6.74 16.56
CA PHE A 76 4.59 -5.64 16.52
C PHE A 76 3.19 -6.13 16.10
N PRO A 77 2.11 -5.47 16.58
CA PRO A 77 0.75 -5.84 16.23
C PRO A 77 0.50 -5.79 14.71
N VAL A 78 -0.23 -6.77 14.19
CA VAL A 78 -0.63 -6.79 12.78
C VAL A 78 -1.77 -5.79 12.55
N ALA A 79 -1.68 -5.00 11.48
CA ALA A 79 -2.70 -4.04 11.08
C ALA A 79 -3.89 -4.73 10.38
N PHE A 80 -4.75 -5.41 11.14
CA PHE A 80 -5.88 -6.19 10.61
C PHE A 80 -6.85 -5.39 9.71
N HIS A 81 -7.02 -4.09 9.99
CA HIS A 81 -7.89 -3.22 9.19
C HIS A 81 -7.47 -3.14 7.71
N LEU A 82 -6.18 -3.32 7.40
CA LEU A 82 -5.68 -3.32 6.02
C LEU A 82 -6.16 -4.54 5.22
N ASN A 83 -6.42 -5.68 5.87
CA ASN A 83 -6.95 -6.86 5.19
C ASN A 83 -8.37 -6.62 4.68
N ASN A 84 -9.23 -6.04 5.52
CA ASN A 84 -10.60 -5.68 5.14
C ASN A 84 -10.63 -4.64 4.01
N LEU A 85 -9.73 -3.64 4.08
CA LEU A 85 -9.60 -2.62 3.03
C LEU A 85 -9.17 -3.23 1.68
N LYS A 86 -8.24 -4.21 1.70
CA LYS A 86 -7.81 -4.93 0.48
C LYS A 86 -8.95 -5.71 -0.17
N GLU A 87 -9.79 -6.34 0.64
CA GLU A 87 -10.94 -7.08 0.14
C GLU A 87 -11.93 -6.14 -0.55
N MET A 88 -12.25 -5.00 0.07
CA MET A 88 -13.11 -3.97 -0.55
C MET A 88 -12.51 -3.37 -1.83
N TYR A 89 -11.19 -3.16 -1.88
CA TYR A 89 -10.50 -2.70 -3.08
C TYR A 89 -10.60 -3.72 -4.24
N SER A 90 -10.48 -5.01 -3.92
CA SER A 90 -10.58 -6.09 -4.90
C SER A 90 -11.97 -6.16 -5.54
N LEU A 91 -13.03 -5.94 -4.74
CA LEU A 91 -14.40 -5.86 -5.23
C LEU A 91 -14.64 -4.64 -6.13
N THR A 92 -14.08 -3.49 -5.78
CA THR A 92 -14.17 -2.30 -6.64
C THR A 92 -13.44 -2.53 -7.96
N LYS A 93 -12.28 -3.21 -8.00
CA LYS A 93 -11.59 -3.59 -9.26
C LYS A 93 -12.48 -4.40 -10.20
N LYS A 94 -13.20 -5.38 -9.66
CA LYS A 94 -14.05 -6.29 -10.44
C LYS A 94 -15.26 -5.60 -11.10
N THR A 95 -15.77 -4.51 -10.51
CA THR A 95 -16.91 -3.76 -11.06
C THR A 95 -16.50 -2.71 -12.10
N ALA A 96 -15.24 -2.28 -12.13
CA ALA A 96 -14.72 -1.36 -13.15
C ALA A 96 -14.40 -2.09 -14.48
N ASP A 97 -13.94 -3.34 -14.39
CA ASP A 97 -13.60 -4.20 -15.53
C ASP A 97 -14.84 -4.62 -16.36
N LEU A 98 -16.02 -4.60 -15.75
CA LEU A 98 -17.32 -4.83 -16.43
C LEU A 98 -17.87 -3.60 -17.16
N SER A 99 -17.09 -2.51 -17.23
CA SER A 99 -17.47 -1.29 -17.95
C SER A 99 -16.32 -0.76 -18.81
N ASN A 100 -15.86 -1.56 -19.77
CA ASN A 100 -15.10 -1.03 -20.90
C ASN A 100 -15.87 -1.18 -22.23
N PRO A 101 -16.63 -0.16 -22.66
CA PRO A 101 -16.98 -0.01 -24.05
C PRO A 101 -15.73 0.44 -24.84
N GLN A 102 -15.16 -0.52 -25.58
CA GLN A 102 -14.25 -0.31 -26.72
C GLN A 102 -12.88 0.31 -26.40
N GLU A 103 -11.91 -0.57 -26.09
CA GLU A 103 -10.50 -0.23 -26.28
C GLU A 103 -10.28 0.04 -27.78
N ALA A 104 -10.07 1.30 -28.15
CA ALA A 104 -9.61 1.62 -29.50
C ALA A 104 -8.18 1.05 -29.64
N THR A 105 -8.09 -0.14 -30.24
CA THR A 105 -6.81 -0.77 -30.59
C THR A 105 -6.28 -0.14 -31.87
N CYS A 106 -4.96 0.02 -31.96
CA CYS A 106 -4.33 0.47 -33.20
C CYS A 106 -4.58 -0.56 -34.32
N SER A 107 -5.12 -0.15 -35.46
CA SER A 107 -5.48 -1.05 -36.58
C SER A 107 -4.28 -1.79 -37.20
N ASP A 108 -3.05 -1.38 -36.90
CA ASP A 108 -1.81 -1.98 -37.42
C ASP A 108 -1.13 -2.93 -36.40
N HIS A 109 -1.32 -2.70 -35.10
CA HIS A 109 -0.56 -3.39 -34.05
C HIS A 109 -1.42 -4.11 -33.00
N GLY A 110 -2.75 -3.90 -32.99
CA GLY A 110 -3.69 -4.58 -32.11
C GLY A 110 -3.49 -4.33 -30.60
N LYS A 111 -2.65 -3.35 -30.23
CA LYS A 111 -2.35 -2.98 -28.85
C LYS A 111 -3.22 -1.78 -28.42
N PRO A 112 -3.57 -1.69 -27.12
CA PRO A 112 -4.28 -0.54 -26.57
C PRO A 112 -3.41 0.72 -26.71
N LEU A 113 -4.01 1.83 -27.14
CA LEU A 113 -3.31 3.10 -27.34
C LEU A 113 -3.00 3.75 -25.98
N GLU A 114 -1.73 3.67 -25.55
CA GLU A 114 -1.24 4.24 -24.28
C GLU A 114 -0.70 5.67 -24.38
N LEU A 115 -0.81 6.31 -25.56
CA LEU A 115 -0.24 7.64 -25.82
C LEU A 115 -1.30 8.56 -26.43
N PHE A 116 -1.41 9.77 -25.87
CA PHE A 116 -2.30 10.83 -26.35
C PHE A 116 -1.44 11.93 -26.97
N CYS A 117 -1.85 12.44 -28.14
CA CYS A 117 -1.22 13.61 -28.76
C CYS A 117 -2.05 14.84 -28.39
N GLU A 118 -1.45 15.79 -27.69
CA GLU A 118 -2.06 17.11 -27.45
C GLU A 118 -1.71 18.04 -28.62
N THR A 119 -2.68 18.82 -29.09
CA THR A 119 -2.58 19.72 -30.27
C THR A 119 -1.69 20.92 -29.99
#